data_AF-A0A7X6Q221-F1
#
_entry.id   AF-A0A7X6Q221-F1
#
_cell.length_a   1.000
_cell.length_b   1.000
_cell.length_c   1.000
_cell.angle_alpha   90.00
_cell.angle_beta   90.00
_cell.angle_gamma   90.00
#
_symmetry.space_group_name_H-M   'P 1'
#
loop_
_entity.id
_entity.type
_entity.pdbx_description
1 polymer ?
#
loop_
_entity_poly.entity_id
_entity_poly.type
_entity_poly.pdbx_seq_one_letter_code
_entity_poly.pdbx_strand_id
1 'polypeptide(L)'
;SAQENLGVSFALDTFTLYFPRPVDGHPVTAVRPDGEKIQLHSEEDGPLAAFVFKTFVDPFVGRISLFRVFSGVFKDEGTVYNGNQEKDERLIGLNYQNGKKQQSTEVIVAGDIGAIAKLDDTVTLDTLTSKASPLVIEAPEMPIPCLTLAIAPVNKGEEEKIMQGLVRLKDEDVTFDIVNDAETRQFRLSGLGEVQLDAIAARLKSKFGVEAVLSEPRIAYRETIRKRVEVQGRHKKQTGGHGQFGDVKIVFEPGTEEDLEFAEAIFGGSVPKNYFPAVEKGLQEAIGEGVLAGYPVVNLKATLIDGSYHPVDSNELSFKLAARLAYRAGLPQADPVLLEPIDKLMVHIPDDFLGDVMGDMNKRRGRIHGIHPDSIPGHQVVEAEAPREEIAKYATDLKSMTQGRGWFTVSFVRYEQVPQNIADRIIAAAKSEE
;
A
#
# COMPACT_ATOMS: atom_id res chain seq x y z
N SER A 1 6.29 -44.69 0.12
CA SER A 1 7.38 -43.69 -0.08
C SER A 1 7.33 -43.25 -1.54
N ALA A 2 7.01 -41.98 -1.82
CA ALA A 2 6.99 -41.48 -3.19
C ALA A 2 8.39 -41.47 -3.82
N GLN A 3 9.42 -41.12 -3.04
CA GLN A 3 10.82 -41.08 -3.51
C GLN A 3 11.32 -42.45 -3.98
N GLU A 4 10.95 -43.52 -3.26
CA GLU A 4 11.33 -44.90 -3.61
C GLU A 4 10.34 -45.55 -4.59
N ASN A 5 9.37 -44.79 -5.12
CA ASN A 5 8.27 -45.29 -5.98
C ASN A 5 7.43 -46.41 -5.33
N LEU A 6 7.37 -46.47 -4.00
CA LEU A 6 6.60 -47.46 -3.26
C LEU A 6 5.23 -46.91 -2.90
N GLY A 7 4.18 -47.46 -3.52
CA GLY A 7 2.77 -47.16 -3.22
C GLY A 7 2.14 -46.05 -4.06
N VAL A 8 2.86 -45.49 -5.04
CA VAL A 8 2.35 -44.39 -5.90
C VAL A 8 1.17 -44.84 -6.75
N SER A 9 1.27 -46.00 -7.42
CA SER A 9 0.16 -46.53 -8.22
C SER A 9 -1.09 -46.79 -7.37
N PHE A 10 -0.90 -47.42 -6.21
CA PHE A 10 -1.98 -47.66 -5.26
C PHE A 10 -2.66 -46.36 -4.80
N ALA A 11 -1.89 -45.28 -4.57
CA ALA A 11 -2.45 -43.98 -4.22
C ALA A 11 -3.27 -43.38 -5.38
N LEU A 12 -2.80 -43.48 -6.63
CA LEU A 12 -3.54 -43.03 -7.80
C LEU A 12 -4.86 -43.80 -7.98
N ASP A 13 -4.83 -45.13 -7.81
CA ASP A 13 -6.04 -45.95 -7.82
C ASP A 13 -7.00 -45.52 -6.71
N THR A 14 -6.48 -45.26 -5.50
CA THR A 14 -7.27 -44.76 -4.36
C THR A 14 -7.93 -43.42 -4.67
N PHE A 15 -7.25 -42.50 -5.35
CA PHE A 15 -7.85 -41.23 -5.77
C PHE A 15 -9.04 -41.45 -6.69
N THR A 16 -8.93 -42.35 -7.68
CA THR A 16 -10.07 -42.63 -8.58
C THR A 16 -11.27 -43.26 -7.89
N LEU A 17 -11.05 -43.99 -6.79
CA LEU A 17 -12.12 -44.65 -6.03
C LEU A 17 -12.82 -43.73 -5.02
N TYR A 18 -12.09 -42.80 -4.40
CA TYR A 18 -12.60 -42.06 -3.22
C TYR A 18 -12.61 -40.54 -3.36
N PHE A 19 -11.92 -39.95 -4.33
CA PHE A 19 -11.97 -38.50 -4.52
C PHE A 19 -13.25 -38.09 -5.26
N PRO A 20 -13.82 -36.91 -4.94
CA PRO A 20 -15.03 -36.44 -5.58
C PRO A 20 -14.79 -36.17 -7.06
N ARG A 21 -15.79 -36.47 -7.88
CA ARG A 21 -15.85 -36.00 -9.27
C ARG A 21 -16.37 -34.55 -9.28
N PRO A 22 -16.22 -33.80 -10.37
CA PRO A 22 -16.74 -32.43 -10.45
C PRO A 22 -18.24 -32.31 -10.12
N VAL A 23 -19.04 -33.31 -10.52
CA VAL A 23 -20.49 -33.39 -10.23
C VAL A 23 -20.83 -33.69 -8.76
N ASP A 24 -19.87 -34.22 -7.99
CA ASP A 24 -20.05 -34.50 -6.56
C ASP A 24 -19.69 -33.26 -5.70
N GLY A 25 -19.18 -32.20 -6.31
CA GLY A 25 -18.76 -30.97 -5.63
C GLY A 25 -19.93 -30.06 -5.21
N HIS A 26 -19.66 -29.14 -4.28
CA HIS A 26 -20.62 -28.11 -3.91
C HIS A 26 -20.84 -27.12 -5.07
N PRO A 27 -22.08 -26.61 -5.25
CA PRO A 27 -22.32 -25.54 -6.21
C PRO A 27 -21.53 -24.30 -5.84
N VAL A 28 -21.23 -23.50 -6.86
CA VAL A 28 -20.52 -22.22 -6.70
C VAL A 28 -21.51 -21.07 -6.89
N THR A 29 -21.43 -20.08 -6.01
CA THR A 29 -22.25 -18.88 -6.12
C THR A 29 -21.72 -17.97 -7.22
N ALA A 30 -22.61 -17.51 -8.09
CA ALA A 30 -22.34 -16.44 -9.04
C ALA A 30 -23.40 -15.33 -8.91
N VAL A 31 -23.04 -14.13 -9.33
CA VAL A 31 -23.88 -12.93 -9.28
C VAL A 31 -24.13 -12.44 -10.70
N ARG A 32 -25.40 -12.17 -11.04
CA ARG A 32 -25.81 -11.57 -12.31
C ARG A 32 -25.68 -10.04 -12.27
N PRO A 33 -25.71 -9.34 -13.42
CA PRO A 33 -25.63 -7.87 -13.45
C PRO A 33 -26.73 -7.13 -12.68
N ASP A 34 -27.88 -7.77 -12.48
CA ASP A 34 -28.99 -7.24 -11.67
C ASP A 34 -28.81 -7.45 -10.15
N GLY A 35 -27.72 -8.10 -9.74
CA GLY A 35 -27.41 -8.44 -8.36
C GLY A 35 -28.01 -9.77 -7.87
N GLU A 36 -28.73 -10.50 -8.72
CA GLU A 36 -29.28 -11.82 -8.36
C GLU A 36 -28.16 -12.84 -8.15
N LYS A 37 -28.18 -13.52 -7.00
CA LYS A 37 -27.27 -14.65 -6.72
C LYS A 37 -27.85 -15.95 -7.24
N ILE A 38 -27.07 -16.69 -8.00
CA ILE A 38 -27.41 -18.00 -8.55
C ILE A 38 -26.38 -19.05 -8.10
N GLN A 39 -26.82 -20.31 -8.04
CA GLN A 39 -25.96 -21.45 -7.74
C GLN A 39 -25.63 -22.16 -9.05
N LEU A 40 -24.33 -22.29 -9.35
CA LEU A 40 -23.83 -22.99 -10.52
C LEU A 40 -23.44 -24.41 -10.16
N HIS A 41 -24.01 -25.36 -10.87
CA HIS A 41 -23.66 -26.77 -10.80
C HIS A 41 -22.76 -27.14 -11.98
N SER A 42 -21.91 -28.16 -11.82
CA SER A 42 -21.05 -28.68 -12.88
C SER A 42 -21.84 -29.49 -13.90
N GLU A 43 -22.62 -28.77 -14.71
CA GLU A 43 -23.53 -29.28 -15.74
C GLU A 43 -23.18 -28.66 -17.10
N GLU A 44 -23.21 -29.47 -18.17
CA GLU A 44 -22.82 -29.04 -19.52
C GLU A 44 -23.89 -28.19 -20.23
N ASP A 45 -25.16 -28.35 -19.88
CA ASP A 45 -26.30 -27.64 -20.45
C ASP A 45 -26.58 -26.28 -19.79
N GLY A 46 -25.84 -25.96 -18.71
CA GLY A 46 -25.90 -24.66 -18.03
C GLY A 46 -25.28 -23.51 -18.82
N PRO A 47 -25.44 -22.26 -18.35
CA PRO A 47 -24.76 -21.10 -18.93
C PRO A 47 -23.24 -21.23 -18.77
N LEU A 48 -22.48 -20.75 -19.74
CA LEU A 48 -21.02 -20.75 -19.67
C LEU A 48 -20.56 -19.88 -18.49
N ALA A 49 -19.83 -20.50 -17.57
CA ALA A 49 -19.17 -19.84 -16.45
C ALA A 49 -17.78 -20.46 -16.23
N ALA A 50 -16.74 -19.78 -16.70
CA ALA A 50 -15.36 -20.21 -16.52
C ALA A 50 -14.59 -19.22 -15.64
N PHE A 51 -13.99 -19.72 -14.57
CA PHE A 51 -13.27 -18.90 -13.60
C PHE A 51 -11.77 -18.99 -13.82
N VAL A 52 -11.11 -17.85 -14.02
CA VAL A 52 -9.67 -17.76 -14.18
C VAL A 52 -9.01 -17.79 -12.80
N PHE A 53 -8.45 -18.93 -12.40
CA PHE A 53 -7.84 -19.07 -11.07
C PHE A 53 -6.33 -18.77 -11.06
N LYS A 54 -5.68 -18.73 -12.23
CA LYS A 54 -4.25 -18.43 -12.32
C LYS A 54 -3.86 -17.89 -13.68
N THR A 55 -3.18 -16.75 -13.70
CA THR A 55 -2.49 -16.25 -14.89
C THR A 55 -0.98 -16.41 -14.74
N PHE A 56 -0.31 -16.77 -15.82
CA PHE A 56 1.14 -16.73 -15.96
C PHE A 56 1.51 -15.67 -16.99
N VAL A 57 2.49 -14.85 -16.67
CA VAL A 57 3.07 -13.88 -17.61
C VAL A 57 4.39 -14.43 -18.10
N ASP A 58 4.40 -14.82 -19.37
CA ASP A 58 5.60 -15.23 -20.08
C ASP A 58 6.07 -14.10 -21.01
N PRO A 59 7.38 -13.74 -21.02
CA PRO A 59 7.90 -12.68 -21.88
C PRO A 59 7.71 -12.90 -23.39
N PHE A 60 7.58 -14.15 -23.84
CA PHE A 60 7.48 -14.51 -25.26
C PHE A 60 6.05 -14.86 -25.69
N VAL A 61 5.33 -15.61 -24.85
CA VAL A 61 3.96 -16.07 -25.15
C VAL A 61 2.89 -15.05 -24.72
N GLY A 62 3.21 -14.17 -23.78
CA GLY A 62 2.28 -13.23 -23.17
C GLY A 62 1.56 -13.83 -21.96
N ARG A 63 0.33 -13.39 -21.72
CA ARG A 63 -0.53 -13.92 -20.65
C ARG A 63 -1.05 -15.31 -21.01
N ILE A 64 -0.92 -16.27 -20.10
CA ILE A 64 -1.53 -17.59 -20.18
C ILE A 64 -2.45 -17.73 -18.97
N SER A 65 -3.75 -17.73 -19.21
CA SER A 65 -4.79 -17.81 -18.18
C SER A 65 -5.26 -19.25 -18.07
N LEU A 66 -5.07 -19.85 -16.89
CA LEU A 66 -5.69 -21.10 -16.49
C LEU A 66 -7.07 -20.83 -15.91
N PHE A 67 -8.04 -21.61 -16.35
CA PHE A 67 -9.41 -21.47 -15.91
C PHE A 67 -10.04 -22.82 -15.63
N ARG A 68 -11.06 -22.82 -14.77
CA ARG A 68 -11.95 -23.95 -14.55
C ARG A 68 -13.33 -23.60 -15.09
N VAL A 69 -13.92 -24.48 -15.90
CA VAL A 69 -15.31 -24.34 -16.32
C VAL A 69 -16.20 -24.88 -15.20
N PHE A 70 -16.99 -24.03 -14.57
CA PHE A 70 -17.91 -24.41 -13.50
C PHE A 70 -19.29 -24.83 -14.00
N SER A 71 -19.74 -24.25 -15.11
CA SER A 71 -21.02 -24.54 -15.74
C SER A 71 -20.91 -24.28 -17.25
N GLY A 72 -21.69 -25.05 -18.03
CA GLY A 72 -21.75 -24.94 -19.49
C GLY A 72 -20.54 -25.53 -20.20
N VAL A 73 -20.37 -25.11 -21.46
CA VAL A 73 -19.31 -25.59 -22.35
C VAL A 73 -18.54 -24.40 -22.94
N PHE A 74 -17.23 -24.39 -22.74
CA PHE A 74 -16.33 -23.38 -23.30
C PHE A 74 -15.85 -23.83 -24.68
N LYS A 75 -16.23 -23.10 -25.73
CA LYS A 75 -15.89 -23.41 -27.12
C LYS A 75 -15.04 -22.31 -27.74
N ASP A 76 -14.15 -22.69 -28.66
CA ASP A 76 -13.35 -21.73 -29.43
C ASP A 76 -14.15 -21.09 -30.57
N GLU A 77 -15.16 -20.27 -30.23
CA GLU A 77 -16.05 -19.59 -31.18
C GLU A 77 -15.56 -18.16 -31.53
N GLY A 78 -14.28 -17.87 -31.29
CA GLY A 78 -13.61 -16.62 -31.65
C GLY A 78 -13.70 -15.50 -30.62
N THR A 79 -14.75 -15.42 -29.80
CA THR A 79 -14.87 -14.43 -28.72
C THR A 79 -15.52 -15.00 -27.46
N VAL A 80 -15.13 -14.51 -26.29
CA VAL A 80 -15.77 -14.75 -25.00
C VAL A 80 -16.01 -13.42 -24.28
N TYR A 81 -16.96 -13.36 -23.36
CA TYR A 81 -17.22 -12.15 -22.57
C TYR A 81 -16.59 -12.27 -21.18
N ASN A 82 -15.88 -11.25 -20.72
CA ASN A 82 -15.42 -11.16 -19.34
C ASN A 82 -16.45 -10.40 -18.50
N GLY A 83 -17.10 -11.09 -17.57
CA GLY A 83 -18.16 -10.53 -16.73
C GLY A 83 -17.66 -9.51 -15.71
N ASN A 84 -16.40 -9.61 -15.27
CA ASN A 84 -15.79 -8.69 -14.31
C ASN A 84 -15.37 -7.37 -14.96
N GLN A 85 -14.82 -7.44 -16.18
CA GLN A 85 -14.31 -6.28 -16.92
C GLN A 85 -15.36 -5.67 -17.87
N GLU A 86 -16.49 -6.35 -18.06
CA GLU A 86 -17.56 -6.02 -19.00
C GLU A 86 -17.10 -5.87 -20.47
N LYS A 87 -16.12 -6.69 -20.89
CA LYS A 87 -15.49 -6.61 -22.21
C LYS A 87 -15.52 -7.93 -22.97
N ASP A 88 -15.57 -7.83 -24.30
CA ASP A 88 -15.36 -8.98 -25.18
C ASP A 88 -13.86 -9.26 -25.33
N GLU A 89 -13.48 -10.52 -25.23
CA GLU A 89 -12.13 -11.04 -25.32
C GLU A 89 -12.01 -11.94 -26.54
N ARG A 90 -10.91 -11.80 -27.28
CA ARG A 90 -10.68 -12.59 -28.49
C ARG A 90 -10.03 -13.92 -28.14
N LEU A 91 -10.63 -15.02 -28.60
CA LEU A 91 -10.08 -16.36 -28.42
C LEU A 91 -9.02 -16.66 -29.48
N ILE A 92 -7.92 -17.28 -29.05
CA ILE A 92 -6.82 -17.75 -29.92
C ILE A 92 -6.47 -19.19 -29.54
N GLY A 93 -7.45 -20.10 -29.65
CA GLY A 93 -7.26 -21.51 -29.35
C GLY A 93 -7.39 -21.86 -27.87
N LEU A 94 -8.08 -22.95 -27.59
CA LEU A 94 -8.16 -23.56 -26.26
C LEU A 94 -7.18 -24.71 -26.16
N ASN A 95 -6.62 -24.91 -24.98
CA ASN A 95 -5.66 -26.00 -24.76
C ASN A 95 -5.83 -26.61 -23.36
N TYR A 96 -5.62 -27.91 -23.27
CA TYR A 96 -5.29 -28.57 -22.01
C TYR A 96 -3.79 -28.43 -21.72
N GLN A 97 -3.45 -28.17 -20.46
CA GLN A 97 -2.06 -28.12 -19.99
C GLN A 97 -1.68 -29.44 -19.33
N ASN A 98 -0.78 -30.20 -19.95
CA ASN A 98 -0.27 -31.46 -19.42
C ASN A 98 1.23 -31.34 -19.14
N GLY A 99 1.57 -30.86 -17.95
CA GLY A 99 2.93 -30.54 -17.56
C GLY A 99 3.53 -29.47 -18.47
N LYS A 100 4.51 -29.84 -19.30
CA LYS A 100 5.14 -28.94 -20.29
C LYS A 100 4.49 -29.00 -21.67
N LYS A 101 3.53 -29.89 -21.90
CA LYS A 101 2.89 -30.10 -23.21
C LYS A 101 1.54 -29.39 -23.25
N GLN A 102 1.31 -28.62 -24.31
CA GLN A 102 0.02 -28.03 -24.63
C GLN A 102 -0.70 -28.94 -25.62
N GLN A 103 -1.94 -29.30 -25.30
CA GLN A 103 -2.79 -30.09 -26.18
C GLN A 103 -3.98 -29.23 -26.60
N SER A 104 -4.01 -28.84 -27.88
CA SER A 104 -5.11 -28.07 -28.45
C SER A 104 -6.43 -28.85 -28.39
N THR A 105 -7.49 -28.12 -28.10
CA THR A 105 -8.87 -28.62 -28.07
C THR A 105 -9.81 -27.52 -28.60
N GLU A 106 -10.94 -27.93 -29.15
CA GLU A 106 -11.99 -26.99 -29.58
C GLU A 106 -12.99 -26.71 -28.45
N VAL A 107 -13.01 -27.59 -27.43
CA VAL A 107 -14.03 -27.61 -26.38
C VAL A 107 -13.44 -28.00 -25.03
N ILE A 108 -13.89 -27.33 -23.97
CA ILE A 108 -13.67 -27.68 -22.56
C ILE A 108 -15.01 -27.62 -21.84
N VAL A 109 -15.39 -28.71 -21.16
CA VAL A 109 -16.72 -28.88 -20.55
C VAL A 109 -16.73 -28.55 -19.06
N ALA A 110 -17.91 -28.42 -18.47
CA ALA A 110 -18.08 -28.20 -17.03
C ALA A 110 -17.34 -29.27 -16.21
N GLY A 111 -16.56 -28.81 -15.23
CA GLY A 111 -15.70 -29.64 -14.38
C GLY A 111 -14.24 -29.72 -14.83
N ASP A 112 -13.95 -29.42 -16.10
CA ASP A 112 -12.59 -29.47 -16.64
C ASP A 112 -11.82 -28.15 -16.43
N ILE A 113 -10.49 -28.26 -16.55
CA ILE A 113 -9.54 -27.15 -16.45
C ILE A 113 -8.86 -26.94 -17.79
N GLY A 114 -8.90 -25.70 -18.25
CA GLY A 114 -8.31 -25.26 -19.50
C GLY A 114 -7.22 -24.21 -19.33
N ALA A 115 -6.59 -23.90 -20.45
CA ALA A 115 -5.73 -22.75 -20.61
C ALA A 115 -6.00 -22.03 -21.92
N ILE A 116 -5.89 -20.71 -21.85
CA ILE A 116 -5.95 -19.82 -23.00
C ILE A 116 -4.81 -18.81 -22.92
N ALA A 117 -4.21 -18.51 -24.06
CA ALA A 117 -3.17 -17.50 -24.16
C ALA A 117 -3.71 -16.21 -24.77
N LYS A 118 -3.06 -15.08 -24.45
CA LYS A 118 -3.26 -13.77 -25.07
C LYS A 118 -4.67 -13.18 -24.90
N LEU A 119 -5.22 -13.30 -23.70
CA LEU A 119 -6.33 -12.45 -23.27
C LEU A 119 -5.80 -11.06 -22.90
N ASP A 120 -6.49 -10.02 -23.36
CA ASP A 120 -5.99 -8.64 -23.30
C ASP A 120 -6.30 -7.97 -21.95
N ASP A 121 -7.51 -8.17 -21.43
CA ASP A 121 -8.02 -7.50 -20.23
C ASP A 121 -8.22 -8.46 -19.04
N THR A 122 -8.32 -9.76 -19.31
CA THR A 122 -8.64 -10.79 -18.30
C THR A 122 -7.48 -11.05 -17.34
N VAL A 123 -7.76 -10.99 -16.05
CA VAL A 123 -6.80 -11.23 -14.96
C VAL A 123 -7.21 -12.40 -14.07
N THR A 124 -6.35 -12.78 -13.12
CA THR A 124 -6.67 -13.80 -12.12
C THR A 124 -7.88 -13.35 -11.28
N LEU A 125 -8.80 -14.28 -11.00
CA LEU A 125 -10.10 -14.12 -10.33
C LEU A 125 -11.23 -13.55 -11.20
N ASP A 126 -11.02 -13.37 -12.51
CA ASP A 126 -12.08 -13.00 -13.43
C ASP A 126 -12.94 -14.20 -13.87
N THR A 127 -14.17 -13.90 -14.29
CA THR A 127 -15.14 -14.86 -14.82
C THR A 127 -15.40 -14.61 -16.30
N LEU A 128 -15.19 -15.64 -17.12
CA LEU A 128 -15.49 -15.68 -18.55
C LEU A 128 -16.84 -16.36 -18.79
N THR A 129 -17.70 -15.72 -19.56
CA THR A 129 -19.09 -16.13 -19.82
C THR A 129 -19.48 -15.90 -21.27
N SER A 130 -20.74 -16.23 -21.61
CA SER A 130 -21.35 -15.70 -22.82
C SER A 130 -21.88 -14.28 -22.59
N LYS A 131 -21.87 -13.45 -23.63
CA LYS A 131 -22.44 -12.10 -23.58
C LYS A 131 -23.96 -12.08 -23.39
N ALA A 132 -24.64 -13.15 -23.80
CA ALA A 132 -26.09 -13.30 -23.65
C ALA A 132 -26.50 -13.67 -22.22
N SER A 133 -25.57 -14.16 -21.40
CA SER A 133 -25.83 -14.55 -20.01
C SER A 133 -24.62 -14.19 -19.13
N PRO A 134 -24.34 -12.89 -18.96
CA PRO A 134 -23.26 -12.42 -18.13
C PRO A 134 -23.50 -12.79 -16.66
N LEU A 135 -22.43 -13.18 -15.97
CA LEU A 135 -22.39 -13.46 -14.55
C LEU A 135 -20.95 -13.33 -14.04
N VAL A 136 -20.79 -13.20 -12.73
CA VAL A 136 -19.49 -13.16 -12.05
C VAL A 136 -19.50 -14.18 -10.93
N ILE A 137 -18.56 -15.12 -10.94
CA ILE A 137 -18.36 -16.06 -9.84
C ILE A 137 -17.80 -15.31 -8.63
N GLU A 138 -18.34 -15.57 -7.44
CA GLU A 138 -17.81 -14.99 -6.20
C GLU A 138 -16.37 -15.47 -5.98
N ALA A 139 -15.42 -14.53 -6.03
CA ALA A 139 -14.01 -14.82 -5.85
C ALA A 139 -13.72 -15.24 -4.40
N PRO A 140 -12.73 -16.13 -4.17
CA PRO A 140 -12.29 -16.45 -2.82
C PRO A 140 -11.68 -15.22 -2.14
N GLU A 141 -11.87 -15.10 -0.83
CA GLU A 141 -11.21 -14.08 -0.03
C GLU A 141 -9.69 -14.31 -0.04
N MET A 142 -8.96 -13.34 -0.58
CA MET A 142 -7.50 -13.40 -0.63
C MET A 142 -6.90 -12.80 0.64
N PRO A 143 -5.79 -13.36 1.14
CA PRO A 143 -5.13 -12.84 2.33
C PRO A 143 -4.58 -11.44 2.09
N ILE A 144 -4.64 -10.60 3.13
CA ILE A 144 -4.18 -9.21 3.08
C ILE A 144 -2.66 -9.17 3.36
N PRO A 145 -1.88 -8.38 2.59
CA PRO A 145 -0.48 -8.11 2.89
C PRO A 145 -0.25 -7.60 4.32
N CYS A 146 0.74 -8.14 5.02
CA CYS A 146 1.07 -7.76 6.41
C CYS A 146 2.54 -7.36 6.62
N LEU A 147 3.38 -7.49 5.59
CA LEU A 147 4.77 -7.03 5.59
C LEU A 147 4.99 -6.05 4.44
N THR A 148 5.55 -4.89 4.74
CA THR A 148 5.87 -3.86 3.75
C THR A 148 7.37 -3.57 3.77
N LEU A 149 8.01 -3.69 2.61
CA LEU A 149 9.42 -3.34 2.41
C LEU A 149 9.54 -2.25 1.34
N ALA A 150 10.55 -1.41 1.44
CA ALA A 150 10.94 -0.53 0.34
C ALA A 150 11.69 -1.33 -0.73
N ILE A 151 11.35 -1.09 -2.00
CA ILE A 151 12.01 -1.69 -3.15
C ILE A 151 12.70 -0.60 -3.98
N ALA A 152 13.97 -0.82 -4.31
CA ALA A 152 14.76 0.09 -5.13
C ALA A 152 15.59 -0.70 -6.16
N PRO A 153 15.84 -0.16 -7.36
CA PRO A 153 16.69 -0.82 -8.33
C PRO A 153 18.15 -0.80 -7.89
N VAL A 154 18.89 -1.86 -8.19
CA VAL A 154 20.35 -1.88 -8.02
C VAL A 154 21.01 -0.85 -8.94
N ASN A 155 20.53 -0.74 -10.18
CA ASN A 155 21.02 0.21 -11.16
C ASN A 155 20.10 1.45 -11.21
N LYS A 156 20.68 2.65 -11.06
CA LYS A 156 19.92 3.90 -11.17
C LYS A 156 19.24 4.04 -12.53
N GLY A 157 17.99 4.49 -12.56
CA GLY A 157 17.22 4.69 -13.79
C GLY A 157 16.39 3.48 -14.24
N GLU A 158 16.37 2.38 -13.46
CA GLU A 158 15.55 1.19 -13.75
C GLU A 158 14.24 1.13 -12.95
N GLU A 159 13.87 2.22 -12.26
CA GLU A 159 12.66 2.32 -11.43
C GLU A 159 11.39 2.02 -12.24
N GLU A 160 11.29 2.58 -13.45
CA GLU A 160 10.14 2.36 -14.33
C GLU A 160 10.00 0.89 -14.75
N LYS A 161 11.14 0.20 -14.99
CA LYS A 161 11.12 -1.22 -15.35
C LYS A 161 10.68 -2.10 -14.18
N ILE A 162 11.08 -1.77 -12.94
CA ILE A 162 10.57 -2.43 -11.74
C ILE A 162 9.06 -2.30 -11.70
N MET A 163 8.53 -1.09 -11.83
CA MET A 163 7.09 -0.84 -11.78
C MET A 163 6.32 -1.61 -12.86
N GLN A 164 6.80 -1.58 -14.11
CA GLN A 164 6.18 -2.34 -15.20
C GLN A 164 6.22 -3.85 -14.96
N GLY A 165 7.35 -4.38 -14.50
CA GLY A 165 7.51 -5.81 -14.20
C GLY A 165 6.60 -6.25 -13.06
N LEU A 166 6.53 -5.45 -12.01
CA LEU A 166 5.69 -5.69 -10.85
C LEU A 166 4.19 -5.65 -11.18
N VAL A 167 3.73 -4.67 -11.97
CA VAL A 167 2.33 -4.62 -12.45
C VAL A 167 1.97 -5.90 -13.20
N ARG A 168 2.88 -6.42 -14.03
CA ARG A 168 2.68 -7.71 -14.72
C ARG A 168 2.70 -8.90 -13.77
N LEU A 169 3.54 -8.88 -12.73
CA LEU A 169 3.55 -9.95 -11.71
C LEU A 169 2.26 -9.95 -10.88
N LYS A 170 1.57 -8.82 -10.75
CA LYS A 170 0.30 -8.71 -10.03
C LYS A 170 -0.82 -9.50 -10.72
N ASP A 171 -0.73 -9.70 -12.04
CA ASP A 171 -1.61 -10.62 -12.77
C ASP A 171 -1.43 -12.07 -12.29
N GLU A 172 -0.21 -12.45 -11.86
CA GLU A 172 0.09 -13.80 -11.37
C GLU A 172 -0.24 -13.99 -9.88
N ASP A 173 0.02 -12.95 -9.07
CA ASP A 173 -0.13 -13.00 -7.63
C ASP A 173 -0.84 -11.72 -7.15
N VAL A 174 -2.13 -11.88 -6.83
CA VAL A 174 -3.02 -10.79 -6.39
C VAL A 174 -2.86 -10.47 -4.90
N THR A 175 -1.98 -11.18 -4.18
CA THR A 175 -1.82 -11.05 -2.72
C THR A 175 -0.71 -10.09 -2.30
N PHE A 176 -0.10 -9.39 -3.26
CA PHE A 176 0.86 -8.33 -2.97
C PHE A 176 0.37 -6.99 -3.54
N ASP A 177 0.83 -5.90 -2.94
CA ASP A 177 0.50 -4.56 -3.37
C ASP A 177 1.71 -3.65 -3.48
N ILE A 178 1.60 -2.60 -4.30
CA ILE A 178 2.69 -1.66 -4.55
C ILE A 178 2.17 -0.25 -4.49
N VAL A 179 2.84 0.56 -3.69
CA VAL A 179 2.52 1.96 -3.51
C VAL A 179 3.76 2.80 -3.78
N ASN A 180 3.62 3.81 -4.63
CA ASN A 180 4.59 4.89 -4.71
C ASN A 180 4.31 5.86 -3.57
N ASP A 181 5.16 5.87 -2.55
CA ASP A 181 5.03 6.79 -1.43
C ASP A 181 5.74 8.10 -1.77
N ALA A 182 4.95 9.15 -2.02
CA ALA A 182 5.43 10.46 -2.42
C ALA A 182 6.21 11.19 -1.31
N GLU A 183 5.93 10.89 -0.04
CA GLU A 183 6.56 11.55 1.11
C GLU A 183 7.99 11.02 1.32
N THR A 184 8.14 9.71 1.31
CA THR A 184 9.42 9.02 1.48
C THR A 184 10.20 8.89 0.18
N ARG A 185 9.54 9.14 -0.96
CA ARG A 185 10.05 8.93 -2.33
C ARG A 185 10.56 7.51 -2.55
N GLN A 186 9.87 6.55 -1.96
CA GLN A 186 10.17 5.13 -2.08
C GLN A 186 8.99 4.37 -2.67
N PHE A 187 9.29 3.38 -3.50
CA PHE A 187 8.31 2.35 -3.81
C PHE A 187 8.23 1.39 -2.64
N ARG A 188 7.03 1.16 -2.15
CA ARG A 188 6.74 0.17 -1.11
C ARG A 188 6.09 -1.04 -1.75
N LEU A 189 6.63 -2.22 -1.44
CA LEU A 189 6.11 -3.51 -1.83
C LEU A 189 5.58 -4.21 -0.57
N SER A 190 4.28 -4.47 -0.56
CA SER A 190 3.58 -5.14 0.53
C SER A 190 3.25 -6.56 0.14
N GLY A 191 3.49 -7.54 1.01
CA GLY A 191 3.14 -8.95 0.80
C GLY A 191 2.81 -9.67 2.09
N LEU A 192 2.56 -10.97 1.98
CA LEU A 192 2.23 -11.88 3.09
C LEU A 192 3.45 -12.22 3.96
N GLY A 193 4.67 -11.97 3.46
CA GLY A 193 5.90 -12.19 4.21
C GLY A 193 7.16 -12.16 3.34
N GLU A 194 8.30 -12.23 4.01
CA GLU A 194 9.63 -12.05 3.42
C GLU A 194 9.91 -13.01 2.25
N VAL A 195 9.61 -14.30 2.42
CA VAL A 195 9.80 -15.32 1.36
C VAL A 195 9.04 -14.98 0.07
N GLN A 196 7.83 -14.42 0.20
CA GLN A 196 7.06 -14.01 -0.98
C GLN A 196 7.70 -12.81 -1.65
N LEU A 197 8.09 -11.80 -0.87
CA LEU A 197 8.74 -10.59 -1.39
C LEU A 197 10.07 -10.91 -2.09
N ASP A 198 10.88 -11.80 -1.51
CA ASP A 198 12.11 -12.30 -2.12
C ASP A 198 11.84 -13.05 -3.42
N ALA A 199 10.79 -13.89 -3.45
CA ALA A 199 10.39 -14.59 -4.67
C ALA A 199 9.93 -13.62 -5.76
N ILE A 200 9.23 -12.54 -5.41
CA ILE A 200 8.84 -11.47 -6.34
C ILE A 200 10.09 -10.76 -6.89
N ALA A 201 11.03 -10.36 -6.03
CA ALA A 201 12.29 -9.74 -6.45
C ALA A 201 13.11 -10.66 -7.36
N ALA A 202 13.19 -11.96 -7.05
CA ALA A 202 13.83 -12.95 -7.91
C ALA A 202 13.13 -13.11 -9.27
N ARG A 203 11.79 -13.07 -9.29
CA ARG A 203 11.01 -13.10 -10.54
C ARG A 203 11.22 -11.86 -11.39
N LEU A 204 11.37 -10.68 -10.78
CA LEU A 204 11.73 -9.45 -11.50
C LEU A 204 13.04 -9.64 -12.26
N LYS A 205 14.06 -10.18 -11.59
CA LYS A 205 15.36 -10.47 -12.20
C LYS A 205 15.24 -11.51 -13.31
N SER A 206 14.57 -12.63 -13.06
CA SER A 206 14.51 -13.73 -14.02
C SER A 206 13.65 -13.44 -15.26
N LYS A 207 12.53 -12.71 -15.10
CA LYS A 207 11.57 -12.47 -16.19
C LYS A 207 11.77 -11.14 -16.90
N PHE A 208 12.19 -10.11 -16.17
CA PHE A 208 12.29 -8.74 -16.69
C PHE A 208 13.73 -8.21 -16.71
N GLY A 209 14.69 -8.99 -16.19
CA GLY A 209 16.11 -8.62 -16.22
C GLY A 209 16.47 -7.47 -15.28
N VAL A 210 15.59 -7.12 -14.33
CA VAL A 210 15.80 -6.01 -13.40
C VAL A 210 16.08 -6.55 -12.01
N GLU A 211 17.20 -6.11 -11.44
CA GLU A 211 17.58 -6.47 -10.09
C GLU A 211 17.14 -5.38 -9.10
N ALA A 212 16.47 -5.81 -8.04
CA ALA A 212 15.92 -4.93 -7.03
C ALA A 212 16.41 -5.35 -5.64
N VAL A 213 16.60 -4.37 -4.77
CA VAL A 213 16.95 -4.56 -3.36
C VAL A 213 15.72 -4.24 -2.51
N LEU A 214 15.45 -5.13 -1.57
CA LEU A 214 14.44 -4.92 -0.53
C LEU A 214 15.12 -4.37 0.72
N SER A 215 14.49 -3.39 1.36
CA SER A 215 15.01 -2.71 2.55
C SER A 215 13.87 -2.28 3.47
N GLU A 216 14.17 -1.98 4.72
CA GLU A 216 13.18 -1.41 5.64
C GLU A 216 12.65 -0.07 5.09
N PRO A 217 11.32 0.13 5.05
CA PRO A 217 10.75 1.36 4.52
C PRO A 217 11.09 2.54 5.43
N ARG A 218 11.33 3.71 4.83
CA ARG A 218 11.51 4.95 5.59
C ARG A 218 10.22 5.29 6.33
N ILE A 219 10.38 5.80 7.54
CA ILE A 219 9.28 6.24 8.37
C ILE A 219 9.05 7.72 8.09
N ALA A 220 7.81 8.04 7.78
CA ALA A 220 7.38 9.41 7.57
C ALA A 220 7.20 10.10 8.93
N TYR A 221 8.29 10.52 9.56
CA TYR A 221 8.22 11.35 10.76
C TYR A 221 7.61 12.72 10.45
N ARG A 222 7.16 13.41 11.49
CA ARG A 222 6.72 14.81 11.45
C ARG A 222 7.42 15.62 12.53
N GLU A 223 7.39 16.93 12.39
CA GLU A 223 7.82 17.86 13.45
C GLU A 223 6.62 18.68 13.92
N THR A 224 6.66 19.15 15.16
CA THR A 224 5.70 20.15 15.67
C THR A 224 6.37 21.00 16.74
N ILE A 225 5.67 22.01 17.24
CA ILE A 225 6.14 22.91 18.31
C ILE A 225 5.28 22.76 19.56
N ARG A 226 5.86 23.04 20.73
CA ARG A 226 5.12 23.00 22.01
C ARG A 226 4.93 24.38 22.63
N LYS A 227 5.79 25.33 22.29
CA LYS A 227 5.82 26.65 22.91
C LYS A 227 5.38 27.73 21.94
N ARG A 228 4.51 28.62 22.41
CA ARG A 228 4.18 29.85 21.69
C ARG A 228 5.37 30.80 21.64
N VAL A 229 5.70 31.29 20.45
CA VAL A 229 6.77 32.27 20.21
C VAL A 229 6.31 33.38 19.29
N GLU A 230 6.85 34.57 19.50
CA GLU A 230 6.63 35.74 18.67
C GLU A 230 7.95 36.12 18.01
N VAL A 231 7.97 36.24 16.70
CA VAL A 231 9.21 36.50 15.95
C VAL A 231 8.97 37.44 14.78
N GLN A 232 10.01 38.20 14.43
CA GLN A 232 10.00 39.09 13.28
C GLN A 232 10.85 38.50 12.14
N GLY A 233 10.30 38.49 10.94
CA GLY A 233 11.00 38.16 9.71
C GLY A 233 11.05 39.38 8.80
N ARG A 234 12.26 39.88 8.53
CA ARG A 234 12.48 41.06 7.70
C ARG A 234 13.37 40.73 6.51
N HIS A 235 12.82 40.88 5.31
CA HIS A 235 13.53 40.77 4.04
C HIS A 235 13.73 42.17 3.44
N LYS A 236 14.98 42.63 3.38
CA LYS A 236 15.34 43.88 2.71
C LYS A 236 16.52 43.62 1.76
N LYS A 237 16.30 43.81 0.46
CA LYS A 237 17.36 43.73 -0.56
C LYS A 237 17.29 44.93 -1.48
N GLN A 238 18.41 45.66 -1.56
CA GLN A 238 18.56 46.83 -2.40
C GLN A 238 19.74 46.61 -3.35
N THR A 239 19.49 45.84 -4.42
CA THR A 239 20.36 45.81 -5.60
C THR A 239 19.87 46.88 -6.56
N GLY A 240 20.74 47.52 -7.36
CA GLY A 240 20.48 48.75 -8.13
C GLY A 240 19.34 48.77 -9.18
N GLY A 241 18.35 47.89 -9.10
CA GLY A 241 17.04 47.92 -9.78
C GLY A 241 15.87 48.01 -8.79
N HIS A 242 14.72 47.38 -9.08
CA HIS A 242 13.58 47.33 -8.18
C HIS A 242 13.97 46.75 -6.81
N GLY A 243 13.71 47.50 -5.73
CA GLY A 243 13.99 47.05 -4.37
C GLY A 243 13.04 45.94 -3.94
N GLN A 244 13.45 45.20 -2.90
CA GLN A 244 12.62 44.20 -2.23
C GLN A 244 12.52 44.56 -0.75
N PHE A 245 11.30 44.71 -0.26
CA PHE A 245 11.02 44.98 1.13
C PHE A 245 9.78 44.21 1.61
N GLY A 246 9.96 43.36 2.61
CA GLY A 246 8.89 42.69 3.33
C GLY A 246 9.27 42.56 4.79
N ASP A 247 8.35 42.85 5.69
CA ASP A 247 8.56 42.75 7.12
C ASP A 247 7.28 42.24 7.77
N VAL A 248 7.38 41.11 8.45
CA VAL A 248 6.24 40.44 9.09
C VAL A 248 6.61 40.06 10.51
N LYS A 249 5.64 40.16 11.40
CA LYS A 249 5.73 39.70 12.78
C LYS A 249 4.66 38.64 12.99
N ILE A 250 5.11 37.43 13.30
CA ILE A 250 4.27 36.25 13.34
C ILE A 250 4.38 35.62 14.73
N VAL A 251 3.24 35.22 15.26
CA VAL A 251 3.15 34.36 16.44
C VAL A 251 2.97 32.93 15.96
N PHE A 252 3.92 32.06 16.30
CA PHE A 252 3.80 30.62 16.12
C PHE A 252 3.32 29.99 17.42
N GLU A 253 2.29 29.16 17.35
CA GLU A 253 1.76 28.38 18.48
C GLU A 253 1.33 26.98 18.02
N PRO A 254 1.23 25.99 18.93
CA PRO A 254 0.72 24.67 18.57
C PRO A 254 -0.71 24.78 18.03
N GLY A 255 -0.94 24.20 16.85
CA GLY A 255 -2.23 24.07 16.20
C GLY A 255 -2.91 22.74 16.49
N THR A 256 -4.08 22.56 15.91
CA THR A 256 -4.91 21.36 16.00
C THR A 256 -5.09 20.64 14.67
N GLU A 257 -4.92 21.35 13.55
CA GLU A 257 -4.98 20.80 12.19
C GLU A 257 -3.61 20.28 11.74
N GLU A 258 -3.61 19.23 10.90
CA GLU A 258 -2.37 18.67 10.35
C GLU A 258 -1.66 19.66 9.42
N ASP A 259 -2.43 20.48 8.69
CA ASP A 259 -1.95 21.59 7.86
C ASP A 259 -1.67 22.86 8.69
N LEU A 260 -1.09 23.88 8.03
CA LEU A 260 -0.88 25.20 8.63
C LEU A 260 -2.21 25.90 8.89
N GLU A 261 -2.49 26.20 10.16
CA GLU A 261 -3.56 27.13 10.55
C GLU A 261 -3.06 28.57 10.44
N PHE A 262 -3.42 29.27 9.37
CA PHE A 262 -3.08 30.69 9.20
C PHE A 262 -4.19 31.60 9.74
N ALA A 263 -3.81 32.56 10.58
CA ALA A 263 -4.72 33.56 11.14
C ALA A 263 -4.16 34.98 11.02
N GLU A 264 -5.03 35.98 11.00
CA GLU A 264 -4.67 37.40 10.94
C GLU A 264 -5.18 38.15 12.17
N ALA A 265 -4.32 38.96 12.78
CA ALA A 265 -4.64 39.84 13.90
C ALA A 265 -3.93 41.20 13.78
N ILE A 266 -3.85 41.73 12.56
CA ILE A 266 -3.17 43.00 12.27
C ILE A 266 -4.02 44.18 12.72
N PHE A 267 -3.39 45.06 13.50
CA PHE A 267 -3.97 46.35 13.91
C PHE A 267 -3.44 47.49 13.04
N GLY A 268 -4.34 48.33 12.51
CA GLY A 268 -3.97 49.57 11.81
C GLY A 268 -3.48 49.44 10.36
N GLY A 269 -3.54 48.25 9.75
CA GLY A 269 -3.19 48.06 8.33
C GLY A 269 -1.69 48.15 8.02
N SER A 270 -0.83 47.83 8.99
CA SER A 270 0.63 47.85 8.86
C SER A 270 1.17 46.91 7.76
N VAL A 271 0.39 45.89 7.39
CA VAL A 271 0.56 45.09 6.17
C VAL A 271 -0.74 45.14 5.35
N PRO A 272 -0.69 45.53 4.06
CA PRO A 272 -1.85 45.48 3.16
C PRO A 272 -2.41 44.06 2.97
N LYS A 273 -3.74 43.93 2.96
CA LYS A 273 -4.44 42.63 2.87
C LYS A 273 -4.11 41.80 1.62
N ASN A 274 -3.74 42.45 0.52
CA ASN A 274 -3.33 41.78 -0.71
C ASN A 274 -2.03 40.97 -0.55
N TYR A 275 -1.23 41.21 0.50
CA TYR A 275 -0.01 40.44 0.76
C TYR A 275 -0.21 39.26 1.73
N PHE A 276 -1.37 39.13 2.36
CA PHE A 276 -1.62 38.03 3.31
C PHE A 276 -1.51 36.65 2.66
N PRO A 277 -2.08 36.40 1.45
CA PRO A 277 -1.92 35.12 0.78
C PRO A 277 -0.45 34.81 0.45
N ALA A 278 0.40 35.83 0.24
CA ALA A 278 1.82 35.63 0.00
C ALA A 278 2.58 35.24 1.26
N VAL A 279 2.18 35.76 2.43
CA VAL A 279 2.71 35.36 3.74
C VAL A 279 2.31 33.92 4.05
N GLU A 280 1.03 33.59 3.93
CA GLU A 280 0.49 32.24 4.12
C GLU A 280 1.20 31.23 3.21
N LYS A 281 1.28 31.51 1.90
CA LYS A 281 2.02 30.66 0.96
C LYS A 281 3.50 30.51 1.31
N GLY A 282 4.12 31.56 1.85
CA GLY A 282 5.51 31.51 2.31
C GLY A 282 5.71 30.58 3.50
N LEU A 283 4.75 30.56 4.43
CA LEU A 283 4.74 29.64 5.56
C LEU A 283 4.39 28.21 5.14
N GLN A 284 3.41 28.04 4.26
CA GLN A 284 2.98 26.72 3.78
C GLN A 284 4.04 26.02 2.94
N GLU A 285 4.91 26.77 2.24
CA GLU A 285 6.11 26.20 1.65
C GLU A 285 7.22 25.92 2.68
N ALA A 286 7.24 26.64 3.80
CA ALA A 286 8.25 26.47 4.84
C ALA A 286 7.97 25.26 5.74
N ILE A 287 6.70 24.97 6.07
CA ILE A 287 6.32 23.80 6.87
C ILE A 287 6.72 22.48 6.22
N GLY A 288 6.97 22.45 4.90
CA GLY A 288 7.46 21.24 4.22
C GLY A 288 8.85 20.80 4.68
N GLU A 289 9.61 21.67 5.35
CA GLU A 289 10.95 21.42 5.85
C GLU A 289 11.04 21.85 7.33
N GLY A 290 11.14 20.87 8.22
CA GLY A 290 11.30 21.06 9.66
C GLY A 290 12.67 21.60 10.06
N VAL A 291 12.81 21.96 11.33
CA VAL A 291 14.03 22.57 11.89
C VAL A 291 14.93 21.57 12.63
N LEU A 292 14.40 20.39 12.98
CA LEU A 292 15.15 19.36 13.70
C LEU A 292 15.89 18.43 12.74
N ALA A 293 15.13 17.75 11.88
CA ALA A 293 15.60 16.70 10.98
C ALA A 293 15.04 16.87 9.54
N GLY A 294 14.42 18.03 9.25
CA GLY A 294 13.91 18.36 7.92
C GLY A 294 12.57 17.70 7.58
N TYR A 295 11.89 17.07 8.55
CA TYR A 295 10.59 16.46 8.32
C TYR A 295 9.47 17.51 8.27
N PRO A 296 8.36 17.27 7.54
CA PRO A 296 7.26 18.22 7.49
C PRO A 296 6.70 18.56 8.88
N VAL A 297 6.43 19.84 9.10
CA VAL A 297 5.84 20.37 10.34
C VAL A 297 4.32 20.32 10.24
N VAL A 298 3.69 19.72 11.26
CA VAL A 298 2.23 19.61 11.40
C VAL A 298 1.77 20.24 12.71
N ASN A 299 0.46 20.44 12.86
CA ASN A 299 -0.13 21.03 14.07
C ASN A 299 0.51 22.39 14.39
N LEU A 300 0.63 23.25 13.38
CA LEU A 300 1.23 24.58 13.51
C LEU A 300 0.21 25.66 13.20
N LYS A 301 0.02 26.57 14.15
CA LYS A 301 -0.75 27.78 13.94
C LYS A 301 0.17 28.99 13.84
N ALA A 302 -0.02 29.79 12.80
CA ALA A 302 0.72 31.01 12.55
C ALA A 302 -0.24 32.20 12.46
N THR A 303 -0.11 33.13 13.40
CA THR A 303 -0.90 34.36 13.43
C THR A 303 -0.06 35.56 13.01
N LEU A 304 -0.42 36.21 11.91
CA LEU A 304 0.19 37.47 11.48
C LEU A 304 -0.35 38.62 12.34
N ILE A 305 0.51 39.20 13.19
CA ILE A 305 0.10 40.21 14.19
C ILE A 305 0.54 41.63 13.83
N ASP A 306 1.64 41.78 13.10
CA ASP A 306 2.20 43.08 12.72
C ASP A 306 3.16 42.95 11.54
N GLY A 307 3.67 44.07 11.04
CA GLY A 307 4.67 44.10 9.98
C GLY A 307 4.92 45.51 9.46
N SER A 308 5.65 45.63 8.36
CA SER A 308 5.81 46.89 7.67
C SER A 308 5.96 46.68 6.16
N TYR A 309 5.56 47.68 5.38
CA TYR A 309 5.70 47.68 3.93
C TYR A 309 6.32 48.98 3.42
N HIS A 310 6.92 48.93 2.23
CA HIS A 310 7.42 50.09 1.50
C HIS A 310 6.59 50.27 0.23
N PRO A 311 6.06 51.47 -0.08
CA PRO A 311 5.13 51.66 -1.20
C PRO A 311 5.64 51.22 -2.57
N VAL A 312 6.96 51.26 -2.78
CA VAL A 312 7.60 50.99 -4.09
C VAL A 312 8.34 49.66 -4.10
N ASP A 313 8.93 49.25 -2.97
CA ASP A 313 9.81 48.08 -2.90
C ASP A 313 9.12 46.83 -2.35
N SER A 314 7.89 46.95 -1.85
CA SER A 314 7.12 45.80 -1.38
C SER A 314 6.38 45.10 -2.51
N ASN A 315 6.52 43.78 -2.57
CA ASN A 315 5.83 42.89 -3.47
C ASN A 315 5.56 41.56 -2.79
N GLU A 316 4.71 40.72 -3.40
CA GLU A 316 4.32 39.40 -2.87
C GLU A 316 5.53 38.53 -2.54
N LEU A 317 6.54 38.49 -3.43
CA LEU A 317 7.75 37.70 -3.22
C LEU A 317 8.51 38.14 -1.95
N SER A 318 8.56 39.43 -1.67
CA SER A 318 9.25 39.98 -0.49
C SER A 318 8.58 39.56 0.81
N PHE A 319 7.23 39.58 0.86
CA PHE A 319 6.46 39.12 2.01
C PHE A 319 6.54 37.60 2.21
N LYS A 320 6.55 36.84 1.10
CA LYS A 320 6.78 35.40 1.12
C LYS A 320 8.14 35.05 1.71
N LEU A 321 9.21 35.75 1.31
CA LEU A 321 10.56 35.54 1.85
C LEU A 321 10.67 35.99 3.31
N ALA A 322 10.04 37.11 3.67
CA ALA A 322 9.97 37.58 5.05
C ALA A 322 9.30 36.55 5.98
N ALA A 323 8.22 35.91 5.53
CA ALA A 323 7.55 34.83 6.26
C ALA A 323 8.46 33.60 6.48
N ARG A 324 9.22 33.20 5.45
CA ARG A 324 10.22 32.11 5.57
C ARG A 324 11.35 32.45 6.55
N LEU A 325 11.79 33.72 6.58
CA LEU A 325 12.77 34.18 7.55
C LEU A 325 12.21 34.17 8.98
N ALA A 326 10.96 34.60 9.17
CA ALA A 326 10.28 34.50 10.45
C ALA A 326 10.19 33.04 10.91
N TYR A 327 9.74 32.13 10.05
CA TYR A 327 9.66 30.69 10.33
C TYR A 327 11.00 30.12 10.80
N ARG A 328 12.07 30.33 10.03
CA ARG A 328 13.42 29.84 10.35
C ARG A 328 13.99 30.41 11.65
N ALA A 329 13.64 31.64 12.00
CA ALA A 329 14.07 32.27 13.25
C ALA A 329 13.21 31.83 14.45
N GLY A 330 11.91 31.62 14.25
CA GLY A 330 10.94 31.37 15.30
C GLY A 330 10.90 29.92 15.78
N LEU A 331 10.84 28.97 14.85
CA LEU A 331 10.64 27.56 15.19
C LEU A 331 11.71 26.95 16.11
N PRO A 332 13.01 27.25 15.95
CA PRO A 332 14.02 26.76 16.90
C PRO A 332 13.81 27.24 18.34
N GLN A 333 13.10 28.36 18.54
CA GLN A 333 12.78 28.93 19.85
C GLN A 333 11.47 28.37 20.44
N ALA A 334 10.69 27.64 19.63
CA ALA A 334 9.35 27.17 19.92
C ALA A 334 9.30 25.77 20.57
N ASP A 335 10.45 25.29 21.07
CA ASP A 335 10.61 23.95 21.64
C ASP A 335 10.07 22.86 20.68
N PRO A 336 10.70 22.72 19.49
CA PRO A 336 10.26 21.77 18.47
C PRO A 336 10.50 20.33 18.93
N VAL A 337 9.58 19.43 18.55
CA VAL A 337 9.64 18.00 18.86
C VAL A 337 9.35 17.15 17.63
N LEU A 338 9.92 15.94 17.63
CA LEU A 338 9.67 14.94 16.59
C LEU A 338 8.41 14.14 16.93
N LEU A 339 7.62 13.81 15.92
CA LEU A 339 6.45 12.94 16.00
C LEU A 339 6.66 11.69 15.13
N GLU A 340 6.26 10.54 15.65
CA GLU A 340 6.25 9.25 14.94
C GLU A 340 4.81 8.79 14.66
N PRO A 341 4.59 8.07 13.54
CA PRO A 341 3.29 7.49 13.25
C PRO A 341 3.01 6.30 14.17
N ILE A 342 1.83 6.31 14.80
CA ILE A 342 1.27 5.22 15.59
C ILE A 342 0.23 4.48 14.77
N ASP A 343 0.42 3.18 14.67
CA ASP A 343 -0.48 2.28 13.97
C ASP A 343 -1.28 1.42 14.95
N LYS A 344 -2.53 1.14 14.58
CA LYS A 344 -3.39 0.16 15.23
C LYS A 344 -3.16 -1.20 14.60
N LEU A 345 -2.99 -2.21 15.45
CA LEU A 345 -2.81 -3.61 15.10
C LEU A 345 -3.99 -4.43 15.60
N MET A 346 -4.53 -5.27 14.72
CA MET A 346 -5.45 -6.35 15.09
C MET A 346 -4.71 -7.67 14.91
N VAL A 347 -4.26 -8.28 16.00
CA VAL A 347 -3.39 -9.48 15.96
C VAL A 347 -4.21 -10.71 16.28
N HIS A 348 -4.37 -11.60 15.30
CA HIS A 348 -5.12 -12.84 15.38
C HIS A 348 -4.18 -14.00 15.72
N ILE A 349 -4.41 -14.67 16.84
CA ILE A 349 -3.53 -15.74 17.37
C ILE A 349 -4.30 -16.85 18.07
N PRO A 350 -3.79 -18.09 18.10
CA PRO A 350 -4.29 -19.12 19.02
C PRO A 350 -4.13 -18.73 20.49
N ASP A 351 -5.06 -19.19 21.35
CA ASP A 351 -5.07 -18.94 22.80
C ASP A 351 -3.71 -19.24 23.48
N ASP A 352 -3.02 -20.28 23.01
CA ASP A 352 -1.75 -20.77 23.57
C ASP A 352 -0.62 -19.72 23.54
N PHE A 353 -0.69 -18.73 22.64
CA PHE A 353 0.38 -17.76 22.40
C PHE A 353 0.09 -16.35 22.95
N LEU A 354 -1.03 -16.17 23.64
CA LEU A 354 -1.46 -14.87 24.13
C LEU A 354 -0.39 -14.18 24.99
N GLY A 355 0.20 -14.92 25.94
CA GLY A 355 1.21 -14.39 26.86
C GLY A 355 2.47 -13.87 26.14
N ASP A 356 2.95 -14.60 25.14
CA ASP A 356 4.14 -14.23 24.38
C ASP A 356 3.90 -12.96 23.55
N VAL A 357 2.73 -12.87 22.89
CA VAL A 357 2.35 -11.71 22.09
C VAL A 357 2.15 -10.46 22.96
N MET A 358 1.53 -10.60 24.14
CA MET A 358 1.43 -9.50 25.09
C MET A 358 2.81 -9.02 25.56
N GLY A 359 3.73 -9.95 25.83
CA GLY A 359 5.10 -9.64 26.21
C GLY A 359 5.88 -8.90 25.12
N ASP A 360 5.73 -9.33 23.86
CA ASP A 360 6.36 -8.70 22.71
C ASP A 360 5.81 -7.29 22.44
N MET A 361 4.49 -7.11 22.50
CA MET A 361 3.87 -5.80 22.27
C MET A 361 4.33 -4.76 23.29
N ASN A 362 4.52 -5.15 24.56
CA ASN A 362 5.09 -4.27 25.58
C ASN A 362 6.55 -3.86 25.27
N LYS A 363 7.37 -4.76 24.71
CA LYS A 363 8.74 -4.43 24.30
C LYS A 363 8.76 -3.41 23.16
N ARG A 364 7.77 -3.45 22.28
CA ARG A 364 7.58 -2.56 21.13
C ARG A 364 6.92 -1.23 21.46
N ARG A 365 6.89 -0.84 22.74
CA ARG A 365 6.19 0.37 23.22
C ARG A 365 4.69 0.38 22.87
N GLY A 366 4.12 -0.80 22.61
CA GLY A 366 2.72 -0.95 22.26
C GLY A 366 1.79 -0.78 23.46
N ARG A 367 0.61 -0.21 23.22
CA ARG A 367 -0.47 -0.09 24.18
C ARG A 367 -1.59 -1.05 23.78
N ILE A 368 -1.86 -2.04 24.62
CA ILE A 368 -2.96 -2.99 24.40
C ILE A 368 -4.26 -2.35 24.86
N HIS A 369 -5.25 -2.31 23.99
CA HIS A 369 -6.58 -1.75 24.25
C HIS A 369 -7.59 -2.82 24.65
N GLY A 370 -7.48 -4.02 24.07
CA GLY A 370 -8.44 -5.09 24.29
C GLY A 370 -7.97 -6.44 23.78
N ILE A 371 -8.63 -7.48 24.29
CA ILE A 371 -8.47 -8.86 23.85
C ILE A 371 -9.88 -9.40 23.64
N HIS A 372 -10.16 -9.87 22.43
CA HIS A 372 -11.49 -10.33 22.02
C HIS A 372 -11.42 -11.74 21.43
N PRO A 373 -12.47 -12.58 21.58
CA PRO A 373 -12.56 -13.83 20.84
C PRO A 373 -12.55 -13.58 19.33
N ASP A 374 -11.82 -14.38 18.58
CA ASP A 374 -11.84 -14.34 17.12
C ASP A 374 -13.06 -15.09 16.56
N SER A 375 -13.36 -14.84 15.29
CA SER A 375 -14.25 -15.65 14.45
C SER A 375 -13.81 -17.11 14.35
N ILE A 376 -12.50 -17.38 14.49
CA ILE A 376 -11.91 -18.72 14.46
C ILE A 376 -11.96 -19.31 15.88
N PRO A 377 -12.59 -20.49 16.08
CA PRO A 377 -12.61 -21.13 17.39
C PRO A 377 -11.20 -21.40 17.93
N GLY A 378 -10.95 -21.01 19.19
CA GLY A 378 -9.64 -21.17 19.85
C GLY A 378 -8.60 -20.10 19.47
N HIS A 379 -9.03 -19.04 18.78
CA HIS A 379 -8.21 -17.87 18.51
C HIS A 379 -8.74 -16.63 19.26
N GLN A 380 -7.82 -15.70 19.52
CA GLN A 380 -8.08 -14.37 20.05
C GLN A 380 -7.53 -13.29 19.14
N VAL A 381 -8.14 -12.12 19.25
CA VAL A 381 -7.73 -10.89 18.60
C VAL A 381 -7.22 -9.94 19.67
N VAL A 382 -5.93 -9.62 19.61
CA VAL A 382 -5.31 -8.59 20.46
C VAL A 382 -5.34 -7.27 19.71
N GLU A 383 -6.07 -6.30 20.26
CA GLU A 383 -6.12 -4.94 19.75
C GLU A 383 -5.04 -4.10 20.46
N ALA A 384 -4.10 -3.57 19.70
CA ALA A 384 -3.01 -2.77 20.24
C ALA A 384 -2.67 -1.59 19.32
N GLU A 385 -2.03 -0.57 19.88
CA GLU A 385 -1.41 0.50 19.12
C GLU A 385 0.08 0.52 19.38
N ALA A 386 0.90 0.57 18.33
CA ALA A 386 2.35 0.65 18.47
C ALA A 386 2.96 1.59 17.43
N PRO A 387 4.14 2.16 17.71
CA PRO A 387 4.87 2.96 16.73
C PRO A 387 5.29 2.14 15.52
N ARG A 388 5.16 2.72 14.32
CA ARG A 388 5.46 2.03 13.05
C ARG A 388 6.88 1.46 13.00
N GLU A 389 7.84 2.17 13.58
CA GLU A 389 9.24 1.73 13.66
C GLU A 389 9.39 0.38 14.36
N GLU A 390 8.66 0.22 15.47
CA GLU A 390 8.76 -0.94 16.33
C GLU A 390 8.11 -2.18 15.72
N ILE A 391 7.18 -1.99 14.77
CA ILE A 391 6.44 -3.07 14.11
C ILE A 391 6.99 -3.43 12.72
N ALA A 392 8.06 -2.81 12.24
CA ALA A 392 8.65 -3.06 10.93
C ALA A 392 8.97 -4.55 10.67
N LYS A 393 9.37 -5.29 11.73
CA LYS A 393 9.68 -6.73 11.69
C LYS A 393 8.61 -7.63 12.31
N TYR A 394 7.48 -7.05 12.70
CA TYR A 394 6.49 -7.77 13.51
C TYR A 394 5.92 -8.99 12.79
N ALA A 395 5.77 -8.95 11.46
CA ALA A 395 5.30 -10.10 10.69
C ALA A 395 6.20 -11.35 10.84
N THR A 396 7.52 -11.17 10.85
CA THR A 396 8.48 -12.26 11.00
C THR A 396 8.55 -12.75 12.44
N ASP A 397 8.54 -11.81 13.39
CA ASP A 397 8.60 -12.11 14.82
C ASP A 397 7.31 -12.83 15.29
N LEU A 398 6.13 -12.36 14.87
CA LEU A 398 4.84 -12.98 15.17
C LEU A 398 4.77 -14.41 14.64
N LYS A 399 5.18 -14.64 13.39
CA LYS A 399 5.21 -16.00 12.82
C LYS A 399 6.13 -16.91 13.61
N SER A 400 7.28 -16.41 14.05
CA SER A 400 8.23 -17.19 14.86
C SER A 400 7.65 -17.55 16.22
N MET A 401 7.00 -16.59 16.91
CA MET A 401 6.36 -16.83 18.21
C MET A 401 5.17 -17.79 18.11
N THR A 402 4.34 -17.66 17.08
CA THR A 402 3.07 -18.39 16.94
C THR A 402 3.18 -19.67 16.09
N GLN A 403 4.41 -20.07 15.72
CA GLN A 403 4.66 -21.20 14.81
C GLN A 403 3.92 -21.06 13.47
N GLY A 404 3.80 -19.82 12.98
CA GLY A 404 3.14 -19.47 11.73
C GLY A 404 1.61 -19.43 11.80
N ARG A 405 0.99 -19.58 12.98
CA ARG A 405 -0.46 -19.58 13.16
C ARG A 405 -1.06 -18.21 13.44
N GLY A 406 -0.22 -17.20 13.70
CA GLY A 406 -0.63 -15.83 13.92
C GLY A 406 -0.54 -14.96 12.66
N TRP A 407 -1.47 -14.03 12.53
CA TRP A 407 -1.47 -12.98 11.51
C TRP A 407 -2.02 -11.67 12.08
N PHE A 408 -1.85 -10.56 11.37
CA PHE A 408 -2.30 -9.27 11.85
C PHE A 408 -2.64 -8.33 10.69
N THR A 409 -3.44 -7.32 11.00
CA THR A 409 -3.68 -6.17 10.12
C THR A 409 -3.19 -4.89 10.78
N VAL A 410 -2.87 -3.89 9.96
CA VAL A 410 -2.31 -2.60 10.40
C VAL A 410 -3.09 -1.45 9.77
N SER A 411 -3.41 -0.44 10.55
CA SER A 411 -4.00 0.81 10.07
C SER A 411 -3.43 2.02 10.82
N PHE A 412 -3.10 3.10 10.11
CA PHE A 412 -2.64 4.35 10.72
C PHE A 412 -3.72 4.97 11.63
N VAL A 413 -3.30 5.50 12.78
CA VAL A 413 -4.20 6.20 13.71
C VAL A 413 -3.84 7.67 13.86
N ARG A 414 -2.60 7.97 14.24
CA ARG A 414 -2.17 9.33 14.59
C ARG A 414 -0.66 9.45 14.64
N TYR A 415 -0.18 10.68 14.78
CA TYR A 415 1.18 10.99 15.18
C TYR A 415 1.27 11.21 16.70
N GLU A 416 2.30 10.64 17.35
CA GLU A 416 2.62 10.90 18.76
C GLU A 416 4.06 11.37 18.93
N GLN A 417 4.35 12.06 20.03
CA GLN A 417 5.70 12.53 20.34
C GLN A 417 6.67 11.36 20.54
N VAL A 418 7.78 11.41 19.82
CA VAL A 418 8.87 10.45 19.96
C VAL A 418 9.57 10.64 21.31
N PRO A 419 9.84 9.56 22.07
CA PRO A 419 10.67 9.63 23.27
C PRO A 419 12.03 10.28 22.99
N GLN A 420 12.48 11.17 23.87
CA GLN A 420 13.67 12.02 23.63
C GLN A 420 14.93 11.23 23.25
N ASN A 421 15.15 10.08 23.89
CA ASN A 421 16.28 9.20 23.63
C ASN A 421 16.32 8.64 22.19
N ILE A 422 15.15 8.45 21.58
CA ILE A 422 15.01 7.98 20.19
C ILE A 422 15.10 9.18 19.25
N ALA A 423 14.42 10.29 19.59
CA ALA A 423 14.44 11.52 18.80
C ALA A 423 15.87 12.04 18.56
N ASP A 424 16.72 12.07 19.60
CA ASP A 424 18.11 12.53 19.49
C ASP A 424 18.92 11.69 18.47
N ARG A 425 18.66 10.38 18.40
CA ARG A 425 19.31 9.47 17.44
C ARG A 425 18.84 9.74 16.01
N ILE A 426 17.54 9.94 15.81
CA ILE A 426 16.97 10.24 14.50
C ILE A 426 17.49 11.57 13.98
N ILE A 427 17.52 12.59 14.84
CA ILE A 427 18.03 13.93 14.50
C ILE A 427 19.52 13.86 14.12
N ALA A 428 20.32 13.08 14.86
CA ALA A 428 21.73 12.90 14.53
C ALA A 428 21.95 12.18 13.20
N ALA A 429 21.14 11.15 12.90
CA ALA A 429 21.21 10.41 11.64
C ALA A 429 20.84 11.30 10.44
N ALA A 430 19.73 12.05 10.52
CA ALA A 430 19.31 12.97 9.46
C ALA A 430 20.38 14.01 9.13
N LYS A 431 21.04 14.59 10.14
CA LYS A 431 22.13 15.57 9.95
C LYS A 431 23.41 14.97 9.36
N SER A 432 23.55 13.65 9.33
CA SER A 432 24.71 12.97 8.72
C SER A 432 24.48 12.53 7.28
N GLU A 433 23.22 12.50 6.83
CA GLU A 433 22.85 12.21 5.44
C GLU A 433 22.83 13.47 4.55
N GLU A 434 22.79 14.67 5.15
CA GLU A 434 23.11 15.96 4.50
C GLU A 434 24.63 16.16 4.33
#